data_AF-A0A0X3AQ10-F1
#
_entry.id   AF-A0A0X3AQ10-F1
#
_cell.length_a   1.000
_cell.length_b   1.000
_cell.length_c   1.000
_cell.angle_alpha   90.00
_cell.angle_beta   90.00
_cell.angle_gamma   90.00
#
_symmetry.space_group_name_H-M   'P 1'
#
loop_
_entity.id
_entity.type
_entity.pdbx_description
1 polymer ?
#
loop_
_entity_poly.entity_id
_entity_poly.type
_entity_poly.pdbx_seq_one_letter_code
_entity_poly.pdbx_strand_id
1 'polypeptide(L)'
;MEVLFDKTKLCEIYQNLVLNRSDRKVQIDFYKKFNKIDKQAIRIYDRLILAKNGKAYNEMSGSDNKIELKLGCKDNDPQEFKIRINKAFRKFFRYVLSSEEYCLKKDWDGRFEEIKRIFVIDINNHDYS
;
A
#
# COMPACT_ATOMS: atom_id res chain seq x y z
N MET A 1 5.36 5.38 9.45
CA MET A 1 6.12 4.86 8.28
C MET A 1 6.02 5.90 7.18
N GLU A 2 7.04 6.07 6.37
CA GLU A 2 6.96 6.98 5.22
C GLU A 2 6.25 6.30 4.05
N VAL A 3 5.26 6.97 3.45
CA VAL A 3 4.46 6.46 2.34
C VAL A 3 4.61 7.39 1.16
N LEU A 4 5.25 6.88 0.11
CA LEU A 4 5.43 7.55 -1.17
C LEU A 4 4.49 6.95 -2.21
N PHE A 5 4.13 7.72 -3.23
CA PHE A 5 3.19 7.32 -4.27
C PHE A 5 3.82 7.44 -5.65
N ASP A 6 3.53 6.47 -6.50
CA ASP A 6 3.80 6.57 -7.93
C ASP A 6 2.88 7.61 -8.60
N LYS A 7 3.31 8.12 -9.76
CA LYS A 7 2.59 9.12 -10.56
C LYS A 7 1.52 8.50 -11.47
N THR A 8 1.10 7.27 -11.19
CA THR A 8 -0.01 6.65 -11.91
C THR A 8 -1.32 7.30 -11.49
N LYS A 9 -2.27 7.41 -12.44
CA LYS A 9 -3.59 7.98 -12.17
C LYS A 9 -4.31 7.35 -10.97
N LEU A 10 -4.13 6.04 -10.77
CA LEU A 10 -4.74 5.30 -9.67
C LEU A 10 -4.09 5.65 -8.32
N CYS A 11 -2.75 5.75 -8.28
CA CYS A 11 -2.03 6.20 -7.10
C CYS A 11 -2.36 7.65 -6.75
N GLU A 12 -2.45 8.56 -7.73
CA GLU A 12 -2.82 9.96 -7.50
C GLU A 12 -4.23 10.10 -6.92
N ILE A 13 -5.22 9.35 -7.44
CA ILE A 13 -6.60 9.37 -6.92
C ILE A 13 -6.64 8.92 -5.46
N TYR A 14 -5.91 7.86 -5.12
CA TYR A 14 -5.83 7.41 -3.73
C TYR A 14 -5.05 8.38 -2.84
N GLN A 15 -3.92 8.91 -3.32
CA GLN A 15 -3.12 9.90 -2.59
C GLN A 15 -3.99 11.10 -2.24
N ASN A 16 -4.75 11.62 -3.22
CA ASN A 16 -5.70 12.70 -2.99
C ASN A 16 -6.75 12.32 -1.94
N LEU A 17 -7.32 11.10 -1.97
CA LEU A 17 -8.27 10.64 -0.96
C LEU A 17 -7.68 10.70 0.45
N VAL A 18 -6.49 10.17 0.65
CA VAL A 18 -5.92 10.04 2.00
C VAL A 18 -5.36 11.35 2.54
N LEU A 19 -4.98 12.29 1.67
CA LEU A 19 -4.51 13.63 2.06
C LEU A 19 -5.65 14.65 2.20
N ASN A 20 -6.71 14.54 1.40
CA ASN A 20 -7.83 15.49 1.32
C ASN A 20 -9.18 14.82 1.63
N ARG A 21 -9.24 14.02 2.70
CA ARG A 21 -10.38 13.15 3.06
C ARG A 21 -11.74 13.83 3.24
N SER A 22 -11.77 15.14 3.46
CA SER A 22 -13.01 15.92 3.61
C SER A 22 -13.51 16.52 2.29
N ASP A 23 -12.72 16.45 1.21
CA ASP A 23 -13.11 16.98 -0.09
C ASP A 23 -14.08 16.03 -0.80
N ARG A 24 -15.30 16.52 -1.04
CA ARG A 24 -16.36 15.77 -1.71
C ARG A 24 -16.00 15.39 -3.15
N LYS A 25 -15.28 16.24 -3.88
CA LYS A 25 -14.84 15.96 -5.25
C LYS A 25 -13.85 14.79 -5.25
N VAL A 26 -12.91 14.81 -4.32
CA VAL A 26 -11.92 13.73 -4.14
C VAL A 26 -12.61 12.40 -3.82
N GLN A 27 -13.59 12.40 -2.90
CA GLN A 27 -14.37 11.21 -2.59
C GLN A 27 -15.12 10.67 -3.81
N ILE A 28 -15.75 11.56 -4.60
CA ILE A 28 -16.46 11.19 -5.83
C ILE A 28 -15.50 10.54 -6.84
N ASP A 29 -14.33 11.15 -7.06
CA ASP A 29 -13.36 10.63 -8.03
C ASP A 29 -12.76 9.28 -7.59
N PHE A 30 -12.59 9.08 -6.28
CA PHE A 30 -12.24 7.77 -5.73
C PHE A 30 -13.33 6.72 -5.99
N TYR A 31 -14.60 7.04 -5.73
CA TYR A 31 -15.71 6.10 -5.92
C TYR A 31 -15.88 5.64 -7.37
N LYS A 32 -15.65 6.54 -8.35
CA LYS A 32 -15.66 6.19 -9.78
C LYS A 32 -14.63 5.13 -10.15
N LYS A 33 -13.59 4.95 -9.33
CA LYS A 33 -12.48 4.03 -9.61
C LYS A 33 -12.43 2.81 -8.70
N PHE A 34 -12.84 2.92 -7.44
CA PHE A 34 -12.55 1.89 -6.42
C PHE A 34 -13.78 1.43 -5.62
N ASN A 35 -14.99 1.85 -6.01
CA ASN A 35 -16.22 1.70 -5.24
C ASN A 35 -16.14 2.44 -3.88
N LYS A 36 -17.17 2.29 -3.04
CA LYS A 36 -17.27 2.93 -1.71
C LYS A 36 -16.45 2.20 -0.64
N ILE A 37 -15.12 2.15 -0.83
CA ILE A 37 -14.16 1.56 0.12
C ILE A 37 -13.26 2.62 0.80
N ASP A 38 -13.57 3.90 0.61
CA ASP A 38 -12.82 5.07 1.07
C ASP A 38 -12.48 5.02 2.56
N LYS A 39 -13.46 4.69 3.41
CA LYS A 39 -13.26 4.61 4.87
C LYS A 39 -12.18 3.60 5.24
N GLN A 40 -12.15 2.45 4.56
CA GLN A 40 -11.14 1.43 4.82
C GLN A 40 -9.78 1.82 4.24
N ALA A 41 -9.75 2.43 3.05
CA ALA A 41 -8.53 2.95 2.44
C ALA A 41 -7.85 4.02 3.33
N ILE A 42 -8.62 4.96 3.87
CA ILE A 42 -8.14 5.98 4.81
C ILE A 42 -7.62 5.33 6.09
N ARG A 43 -8.38 4.41 6.71
CA ARG A 43 -7.95 3.70 7.92
C ARG A 43 -6.63 2.94 7.74
N ILE A 44 -6.44 2.31 6.58
CA ILE A 44 -5.20 1.60 6.26
C ILE A 44 -4.03 2.57 6.12
N TYR A 45 -4.24 3.71 5.47
CA TYR A 45 -3.22 4.75 5.35
C TYR A 45 -2.85 5.34 6.71
N ASP A 46 -3.84 5.70 7.53
CA ASP A 46 -3.61 6.22 8.88
C ASP A 46 -2.77 5.24 9.72
N ARG A 47 -3.06 3.93 9.64
CA ARG A 47 -2.24 2.90 10.30
C ARG A 47 -0.82 2.81 9.78
N LEU A 48 -0.60 2.92 8.47
CA LEU A 48 0.74 2.89 7.88
C LEU A 48 1.57 4.07 8.38
N ILE A 49 1.01 5.29 8.38
CA ILE A 49 1.76 6.47 8.83
C ILE A 49 2.02 6.45 10.34
N LEU A 50 1.11 5.90 11.15
CA LEU A 50 1.29 5.73 12.60
C LEU A 50 2.31 4.65 12.97
N ALA A 51 2.41 3.58 12.19
CA ALA A 51 3.31 2.46 12.50
C ALA A 51 4.79 2.85 12.31
N LYS A 52 5.67 2.42 13.23
CA LYS A 52 7.12 2.65 13.10
C LYS A 52 7.73 1.93 11.90
N ASN A 53 7.27 0.72 11.61
CA ASN A 53 7.73 -0.14 10.52
C ASN A 53 6.64 -1.17 10.13
N GLY A 54 6.91 -1.99 9.12
CA GLY A 54 5.99 -3.00 8.61
C GLY A 54 5.56 -4.03 9.66
N LYS A 55 6.45 -4.39 10.59
CA LYS A 55 6.11 -5.29 11.71
C LYS A 55 5.08 -4.67 12.65
N ALA A 56 5.32 -3.44 13.12
CA ALA A 56 4.38 -2.71 13.97
C ALA A 56 3.04 -2.49 13.26
N TYR A 57 3.06 -2.22 11.95
CA TYR A 57 1.83 -2.15 11.16
C TYR A 57 1.06 -3.47 11.18
N ASN A 58 1.74 -4.60 10.92
CA ASN A 58 1.13 -5.92 10.89
C ASN A 58 0.53 -6.31 12.26
N GLU A 59 1.16 -5.91 13.36
CA GLU A 59 0.65 -6.09 14.73
C GLU A 59 -0.60 -5.23 15.00
N MET A 60 -0.65 -3.99 14.47
CA MET A 60 -1.84 -3.11 14.56
C MET A 60 -2.98 -3.51 13.63
N SER A 61 -2.67 -4.29 12.60
CA SER A 61 -3.62 -4.69 11.56
C SER A 61 -4.44 -5.91 11.98
N GLY A 62 -5.67 -6.01 11.46
CA GLY A 62 -6.48 -7.23 11.62
C GLY A 62 -5.98 -8.37 10.72
N SER A 63 -6.71 -9.48 10.66
CA SER A 63 -6.38 -10.62 9.79
C SER A 63 -6.25 -10.22 8.31
N ASP A 64 -7.11 -9.32 7.85
CA ASP A 64 -7.31 -9.07 6.42
C ASP A 64 -6.61 -7.81 5.90
N ASN A 65 -5.79 -7.11 6.70
CA ASN A 65 -5.12 -5.88 6.25
C ASN A 65 -3.61 -5.90 6.53
N LYS A 66 -3.01 -7.09 6.55
CA LYS A 66 -1.56 -7.24 6.73
C LYS A 66 -0.80 -6.94 5.45
N ILE A 67 0.45 -6.55 5.61
CA ILE A 67 1.45 -6.57 4.54
C ILE A 67 1.79 -8.02 4.28
N GLU A 68 1.53 -8.46 3.06
CA GLU A 68 1.82 -9.79 2.54
C GLU A 68 2.81 -9.68 1.38
N LEU A 69 3.61 -10.73 1.15
CA LEU A 69 4.47 -10.82 -0.04
C LEU A 69 3.63 -10.99 -1.30
N LYS A 70 3.98 -10.28 -2.38
CA LYS A 70 3.47 -10.58 -3.71
C LYS A 70 4.30 -11.75 -4.28
N LEU A 71 3.63 -12.86 -4.59
CA LEU A 71 4.26 -14.01 -5.22
C LEU A 71 4.60 -13.70 -6.69
N GLY A 72 5.61 -14.39 -7.22
CA GLY A 72 5.97 -14.32 -8.65
C GLY A 72 6.98 -13.23 -9.01
N CYS A 73 7.51 -12.47 -8.05
CA CYS A 73 8.66 -11.58 -8.30
C CYS A 73 9.89 -12.41 -8.71
N LYS A 74 10.67 -11.93 -9.69
CA LYS A 74 11.97 -12.53 -10.03
C LYS A 74 13.03 -12.03 -9.05
N ASP A 75 14.13 -12.78 -8.96
CA ASP A 75 15.17 -12.54 -7.95
C ASP A 75 15.87 -11.18 -8.11
N ASN A 76 16.00 -10.70 -9.35
CA ASN A 76 16.56 -9.38 -9.67
C ASN A 76 15.50 -8.27 -9.79
N ASP A 77 14.23 -8.56 -9.53
CA ASP A 77 13.18 -7.55 -9.48
C ASP A 77 13.02 -7.01 -8.05
N PRO A 78 12.57 -5.75 -7.88
CA PRO A 78 12.18 -5.24 -6.58
C PRO A 78 11.15 -6.15 -5.90
N GLN A 79 11.35 -6.43 -4.61
CA GLN A 79 10.38 -7.17 -3.82
C GLN A 79 9.10 -6.35 -3.69
N GLU A 80 8.01 -6.92 -4.19
CA GLU A 80 6.69 -6.30 -4.10
C GLU A 80 5.90 -6.91 -2.95
N PHE A 81 5.13 -6.06 -2.30
CA PHE A 81 4.23 -6.39 -1.21
C PHE A 81 2.82 -5.97 -1.58
N LYS A 82 1.85 -6.59 -0.91
CA LYS A 82 0.42 -6.34 -1.11
C LYS A 82 -0.31 -6.20 0.21
N ILE A 83 -1.32 -5.34 0.25
CA ILE A 83 -2.30 -5.23 1.34
C ILE A 83 -3.69 -5.46 0.76
N ARG A 84 -4.50 -6.24 1.49
CA ARG A 84 -5.92 -6.39 1.19
C ARG A 84 -6.74 -5.22 1.73
N ILE A 85 -7.70 -4.75 0.93
CA ILE A 85 -8.71 -3.77 1.30
C ILE A 85 -10.07 -4.40 0.95
N ASN A 86 -10.93 -4.55 1.94
CA ASN A 86 -12.21 -5.23 1.84
C ASN A 86 -12.09 -6.63 1.20
N LYS A 87 -11.23 -7.49 1.79
CA LYS A 87 -10.95 -8.88 1.38
C LYS A 87 -10.30 -9.10 0.00
N ALA A 88 -10.19 -8.07 -0.83
CA ALA A 88 -9.47 -8.13 -2.11
C ALA A 88 -8.07 -7.49 -1.98
N PHE A 89 -7.07 -8.00 -2.71
CA PHE A 89 -5.77 -7.33 -2.82
C PHE A 89 -5.90 -6.05 -3.63
N ARG A 90 -5.75 -4.90 -2.98
CA ARG A 90 -6.00 -3.60 -3.62
C ARG A 90 -4.83 -2.64 -3.57
N LYS A 91 -3.78 -2.89 -2.79
CA LYS A 91 -2.63 -1.98 -2.72
C LYS A 91 -1.33 -2.76 -2.89
N PHE A 92 -0.52 -2.36 -3.84
CA PHE A 92 0.79 -2.93 -4.13
C PHE A 92 1.86 -1.88 -3.90
N PHE A 93 2.97 -2.29 -3.28
CA PHE A 93 4.06 -1.38 -2.99
C PHE A 93 5.40 -2.10 -2.91
N ARG A 94 6.48 -1.32 -3.02
CA ARG A 94 7.85 -1.77 -2.85
C ARG A 94 8.41 -1.27 -1.53
N TYR A 95 9.29 -2.07 -0.93
CA TYR A 95 10.13 -1.63 0.17
C TYR A 95 11.27 -0.77 -0.39
N VAL A 96 11.45 0.43 0.18
CA VAL A 96 12.44 1.42 -0.24
C VAL A 96 13.60 1.43 0.74
N LEU A 97 14.81 1.12 0.27
CA LEU A 97 16.05 1.14 1.06
C LEU A 97 16.60 2.57 1.15
N SER A 98 16.62 3.28 0.01
CA SER A 98 17.09 4.66 -0.14
C SER A 98 16.23 5.41 -1.17
N SER A 99 16.50 6.68 -1.47
CA SER A 99 15.68 7.45 -2.43
C SER A 99 15.58 6.83 -3.83
N GLU A 100 16.58 6.03 -4.23
CA GLU A 100 16.69 5.46 -5.58
C GLU A 100 16.77 3.93 -5.59
N GLU A 101 16.75 3.30 -4.41
CA GLU A 101 17.01 1.86 -4.26
C GLU A 101 15.85 1.13 -3.59
N TYR A 102 15.43 0.04 -4.21
CA TYR A 102 14.45 -0.90 -3.67
C TYR A 102 15.16 -2.17 -3.23
N CYS A 103 14.62 -2.82 -2.18
CA CYS A 103 15.04 -4.17 -1.83
C CYS A 103 14.66 -5.14 -2.95
N LEU A 104 15.63 -5.87 -3.50
CA LEU A 104 15.37 -6.92 -4.48
C LEU A 104 14.85 -8.17 -3.77
N LYS A 105 14.09 -9.01 -4.49
CA LYS A 105 13.56 -10.25 -3.91
C LYS A 105 14.66 -11.15 -3.34
N LYS A 106 15.78 -11.32 -4.04
CA LYS A 106 16.88 -12.17 -3.59
C LYS A 106 17.53 -11.70 -2.29
N ASP A 107 17.44 -10.40 -2.02
CA ASP A 107 18.05 -9.75 -0.86
C ASP A 107 17.05 -9.60 0.30
N TRP A 108 15.79 -10.00 0.10
CA TRP A 108 14.77 -9.95 1.13
C TRP A 108 14.91 -11.11 2.13
N ASP A 109 15.19 -10.78 3.38
CA ASP A 109 15.46 -11.75 4.45
C ASP A 109 14.23 -12.08 5.32
N GLY A 110 13.05 -11.54 4.99
CA GLY A 110 11.80 -11.79 5.72
C GLY A 110 11.54 -10.84 6.90
N ARG A 111 12.41 -9.85 7.17
CA ARG A 111 12.27 -8.97 8.34
C ARG A 111 11.42 -7.73 8.07
N PHE A 112 10.11 -7.85 8.33
CA PHE A 112 9.15 -6.74 8.21
C PHE A 112 9.49 -5.48 9.05
N GLU A 113 10.33 -5.61 10.07
CA GLU A 113 10.81 -4.49 10.88
C GLU A 113 11.75 -3.53 10.13
N GLU A 114 12.32 -3.97 9.00
CA GLU A 114 13.16 -3.17 8.11
C GLU A 114 12.35 -2.24 7.21
N ILE A 115 11.07 -2.58 6.96
CA ILE A 115 10.16 -1.80 6.11
C ILE A 115 9.74 -0.52 6.85
N LYS A 116 10.52 0.55 6.69
CA LYS A 116 10.27 1.88 7.29
C LYS A 116 9.73 2.91 6.29
N ARG A 117 9.91 2.63 5.00
CA ARG A 117 9.46 3.45 3.88
C ARG A 117 8.89 2.54 2.79
N ILE A 118 7.75 2.92 2.24
CA ILE A 118 7.10 2.19 1.15
C ILE A 118 6.82 3.10 -0.04
N PHE A 119 6.87 2.54 -1.24
CA PHE A 119 6.50 3.22 -2.48
C PHE A 119 5.30 2.51 -3.11
N VAL A 120 4.14 3.17 -3.11
CA VAL A 120 2.88 2.63 -3.63
C VAL A 120 2.89 2.70 -5.15
N ILE A 121 3.03 1.55 -5.80
CA ILE A 121 3.16 1.41 -7.26
C ILE A 121 1.81 1.24 -7.95
N ASP A 122 0.85 0.60 -7.28
CA ASP A 122 -0.44 0.32 -7.88
C ASP A 122 -1.52 0.16 -6.81
N ILE A 123 -2.74 0.49 -7.23
CA ILE A 123 -3.95 0.31 -6.42
C ILE A 123 -4.99 -0.31 -7.32
N ASN A 124 -5.33 -1.56 -7.04
CA ASN A 124 -6.16 -2.37 -7.89
C ASN A 124 -7.63 -2.31 -7.46
N ASN A 125 -8.53 -2.32 -8.44
CA ASN A 125 -9.97 -2.42 -8.27
C ASN A 125 -10.56 -3.77 -8.74
N HIS A 126 -9.73 -4.71 -9.21
CA HIS A 126 -10.20 -6.03 -9.58
C HIS A 126 -10.83 -6.71 -8.35
N ASP A 127 -12.16 -6.84 -8.39
CA ASP A 127 -12.89 -7.73 -7.51
C ASP A 127 -12.60 -9.14 -8.03
N TYR A 128 -11.64 -9.83 -7.40
CA TYR A 128 -11.48 -11.27 -7.58
C TYR A 128 -12.60 -11.94 -6.78
N SER A 129 -13.85 -11.73 -7.20
CA SER A 129 -15.00 -12.51 -6.72
C SER A 129 -15.00 -13.89 -7.36
#